data_AF-A0AAU7EX51-F1
#
_entry.id   AF-A0AAU7EX51-F1
#
_cell.length_a   1.000
_cell.length_b   1.000
_cell.length_c   1.000
_cell.angle_alpha   90.00
_cell.angle_beta   90.00
_cell.angle_gamma   90.00
#
_symmetry.space_group_name_H-M   'P 1'
#
loop_
_entity.id
_entity.type
_entity.pdbx_description
1 polymer ?
#
loop_
_entity_poly.entity_id
_entity_poly.type
_entity_poly.pdbx_seq_one_letter_code
_entity_poly.pdbx_strand_id
1 'polypeptide(L)'
;MSAAELMYRASAAGVEMTVSQNGRLKLRADFEPHAELLAELAAHKFEIIAALSAANDPISPTAWLSRVARLLGTNPVVLLKRAHLDEHDLVELAGTDAALVADMIRASPAWINRPQRIEQPAEVHVAEQLEQQHTVQTATTASRAWREADVRYINHLMSCRACHAPTGRYCALGDYLRQRYNDTPMEMNE
;
A
#
# COMPACT_ATOMS: atom_id res chain seq x y z
N MET A 1 -18.79 -16.57 -28.81
CA MET A 1 -18.59 -15.13 -28.56
C MET A 1 -17.92 -15.00 -27.20
N SER A 2 -16.92 -14.12 -27.03
CA SER A 2 -16.19 -14.02 -25.75
C SER A 2 -16.89 -13.08 -24.77
N ALA A 3 -16.66 -13.29 -23.46
CA ALA A 3 -17.17 -12.39 -22.42
C ALA A 3 -16.70 -10.93 -22.61
N ALA A 4 -15.45 -10.72 -23.04
CA ALA A 4 -14.89 -9.40 -23.31
C ALA A 4 -15.63 -8.67 -24.43
N GLU A 5 -15.99 -9.39 -25.48
CA GLU A 5 -16.69 -8.82 -26.63
C GLU A 5 -18.16 -8.50 -26.31
N LEU A 6 -18.80 -9.32 -25.47
CA LEU A 6 -20.14 -9.03 -24.94
C LEU A 6 -20.15 -7.82 -24.00
N MET A 7 -19.15 -7.66 -23.14
CA MET A 7 -19.00 -6.47 -22.30
C MET A 7 -18.81 -5.20 -23.14
N TYR A 8 -18.03 -5.27 -24.21
CA TYR A 8 -17.84 -4.16 -25.14
C TYR A 8 -19.14 -3.79 -25.87
N ARG A 9 -19.87 -4.77 -26.42
CA ARG A 9 -21.16 -4.55 -27.10
C ARG A 9 -22.23 -4.00 -26.16
N ALA A 10 -22.30 -4.51 -24.92
CA ALA A 10 -23.20 -4.01 -23.89
C ALA A 10 -22.87 -2.55 -23.55
N SER A 11 -21.59 -2.22 -23.35
CA SER A 11 -21.16 -0.83 -23.10
C SER A 11 -21.49 0.10 -24.27
N ALA A 12 -21.27 -0.34 -25.51
CA ALA A 12 -21.62 0.42 -26.72
C ALA A 12 -23.14 0.63 -26.87
N ALA A 13 -23.95 -0.27 -26.30
CA ALA A 13 -25.41 -0.15 -26.23
C ALA A 13 -25.90 0.65 -25.00
N GLY A 14 -24.99 1.26 -24.22
CA GLY A 14 -25.33 2.03 -23.02
C GLY A 14 -25.74 1.16 -21.82
N VAL A 15 -25.38 -0.13 -21.83
CA VAL A 15 -25.62 -1.06 -20.72
C VAL A 15 -24.37 -1.12 -19.85
N GLU A 16 -24.46 -0.53 -18.67
CA GLU A 16 -23.48 -0.65 -17.61
C GLU A 16 -23.65 -1.99 -16.87
N MET A 17 -22.54 -2.69 -16.68
CA MET A 17 -22.51 -4.04 -16.09
C MET A 17 -21.64 -4.03 -14.85
N THR A 18 -22.21 -4.42 -13.70
CA THR A 18 -21.47 -4.50 -12.43
C THR A 18 -21.70 -5.85 -11.76
N VAL A 19 -20.69 -6.35 -11.05
CA VAL A 19 -20.86 -7.53 -10.17
C VAL A 19 -21.09 -7.02 -8.76
N SER A 20 -22.20 -7.43 -8.17
CA SER A 20 -22.48 -7.12 -6.76
C SER A 20 -21.71 -8.05 -5.82
N GLN A 21 -21.54 -7.64 -4.56
CA GLN A 21 -20.77 -8.36 -3.53
C GLN A 21 -21.20 -9.81 -3.31
N ASN A 22 -22.42 -10.20 -3.71
CA ASN A 22 -22.92 -11.59 -3.65
C ASN A 22 -22.64 -12.39 -4.94
N GLY A 23 -21.78 -11.89 -5.83
CA GLY A 23 -21.43 -12.54 -7.10
C GLY A 23 -22.51 -12.47 -8.17
N ARG A 24 -23.52 -11.60 -8.03
CA ARG A 24 -24.57 -11.43 -9.05
C ARG A 24 -24.27 -10.29 -10.00
N LEU A 25 -24.41 -10.55 -11.30
CA LEU A 25 -24.39 -9.55 -12.36
C LEU A 25 -25.61 -8.62 -12.23
N LYS A 26 -25.36 -7.32 -12.20
CA LYS A 26 -26.35 -6.24 -12.26
C LYS A 26 -26.14 -5.47 -13.55
N LEU A 27 -27.23 -5.23 -14.27
CA LEU A 27 -27.26 -4.44 -15.49
C LEU A 27 -28.00 -3.13 -15.19
N ARG A 28 -27.44 -2.01 -15.62
CA ARG A 28 -28.08 -0.69 -15.64
C ARG A 28 -28.02 -0.16 -17.06
N ALA A 29 -29.11 0.38 -17.56
CA ALA A 29 -29.16 0.99 -18.87
C ALA A 29 -30.16 2.15 -18.85
N ASP A 30 -29.85 3.24 -19.55
CA ASP A 30 -30.75 4.38 -19.68
C ASP A 30 -31.93 4.08 -20.62
N PHE A 31 -31.77 3.09 -21.49
CA PHE A 31 -32.78 2.60 -22.42
C PHE A 31 -32.88 1.08 -22.36
N GLU A 32 -34.06 0.54 -22.66
CA GLU A 32 -34.26 -0.91 -22.65
C GLU A 32 -33.40 -1.55 -23.75
N PRO A 33 -32.46 -2.46 -23.39
CA PRO A 33 -31.60 -3.10 -24.37
C PRO A 33 -32.40 -4.11 -25.21
N HIS A 34 -31.92 -4.33 -26.44
CA HIS A 34 -32.53 -5.29 -27.35
C HIS A 34 -32.58 -6.71 -26.74
N ALA A 35 -33.70 -7.41 -26.94
CA ALA A 35 -33.95 -8.73 -26.36
C ALA A 35 -32.87 -9.77 -26.73
N GLU A 36 -32.28 -9.65 -27.92
CA GLU A 36 -31.18 -10.51 -28.37
C GLU A 36 -29.91 -10.31 -27.53
N LEU A 37 -29.56 -9.05 -27.21
CA LEU A 37 -28.44 -8.73 -26.32
C LEU A 37 -28.67 -9.28 -24.91
N LEU A 38 -29.90 -9.18 -24.38
CA LEU A 38 -30.24 -9.74 -23.08
C LEU A 38 -30.13 -11.27 -23.05
N ALA A 39 -30.53 -11.95 -24.12
CA ALA A 39 -30.40 -13.40 -24.26
C ALA A 39 -28.92 -13.84 -24.31
N GLU A 40 -28.08 -13.11 -25.06
CA GLU A 40 -26.64 -13.35 -25.12
C GLU A 40 -25.94 -13.11 -23.77
N LEU A 41 -26.29 -12.02 -23.07
CA LEU A 41 -25.79 -11.73 -21.73
C LEU A 41 -26.21 -12.78 -20.70
N ALA A 42 -27.44 -13.29 -20.80
CA ALA A 42 -27.93 -14.37 -19.94
C ALA A 42 -27.22 -15.70 -20.21
N ALA A 43 -26.98 -16.04 -21.48
CA ALA A 43 -26.29 -17.26 -21.87
C ALA A 43 -24.82 -17.29 -21.41
N HIS A 44 -24.14 -16.14 -21.44
CA HIS A 44 -22.73 -16.01 -21.04
C HIS A 44 -22.52 -15.43 -19.64
N LYS A 45 -23.58 -15.42 -18.80
CA LYS A 45 -23.59 -14.79 -17.48
C LYS A 45 -22.42 -15.19 -16.59
N PHE A 46 -22.08 -16.48 -16.53
CA PHE A 46 -21.00 -16.97 -15.66
C PHE A 46 -19.62 -16.51 -16.12
N GLU A 47 -19.36 -16.53 -17.43
CA GLU A 47 -18.09 -16.06 -18.01
C GLU A 47 -17.94 -14.54 -17.86
N ILE A 48 -19.05 -13.81 -18.01
CA ILE A 48 -19.12 -12.36 -17.76
C ILE A 48 -18.84 -12.05 -16.29
N ILE A 49 -19.48 -12.78 -15.37
CA ILE A 49 -19.20 -12.63 -13.93
C ILE A 49 -17.75 -12.98 -13.64
N ALA A 50 -17.21 -14.06 -14.19
CA ALA A 50 -15.81 -14.43 -13.97
C ALA A 50 -14.84 -13.38 -14.55
N ALA A 51 -15.12 -12.82 -15.73
CA ALA A 51 -14.29 -11.78 -16.33
C ALA A 51 -14.39 -10.45 -15.57
N LEU A 52 -15.60 -10.05 -15.14
CA LEU A 52 -15.79 -8.88 -14.30
C LEU A 52 -15.20 -9.08 -12.91
N SER A 53 -15.31 -10.27 -12.32
CA SER A 53 -14.72 -10.60 -11.03
C SER A 53 -13.21 -10.76 -11.11
N ALA A 54 -12.62 -11.18 -12.23
CA ALA A 54 -11.17 -11.18 -12.44
C ALA A 54 -10.63 -9.76 -12.71
N ALA A 55 -11.42 -8.91 -13.35
CA ALA A 55 -11.13 -7.48 -13.48
C ALA A 55 -11.29 -6.72 -12.15
N ASN A 56 -12.17 -7.22 -11.27
CA ASN A 56 -12.45 -6.72 -9.93
C ASN A 56 -11.86 -7.61 -8.83
N ASP A 57 -10.96 -8.53 -9.16
CA ASP A 57 -10.32 -9.39 -8.17
C ASP A 57 -9.64 -8.44 -7.18
N PRO A 58 -9.58 -8.76 -5.87
CA PRO A 58 -8.78 -7.99 -4.95
C PRO A 58 -7.35 -8.03 -5.50
N ILE A 59 -6.99 -6.96 -6.19
CA ILE A 59 -5.66 -6.76 -6.71
C ILE A 59 -4.76 -6.98 -5.50
N SER A 60 -3.76 -7.85 -5.61
CA SER A 60 -2.84 -8.06 -4.49
C SER A 60 -2.42 -6.68 -3.96
N PRO A 61 -2.28 -6.47 -2.65
CA PRO A 61 -1.98 -5.14 -2.10
C PRO A 61 -0.82 -4.46 -2.84
N THR A 62 0.13 -5.26 -3.32
CA THR A 62 1.24 -4.88 -4.20
C THR A 62 0.82 -4.34 -5.58
N ALA A 63 -0.08 -5.03 -6.28
CA ALA A 63 -0.56 -4.59 -7.59
C ALA A 63 -1.55 -3.40 -7.47
N TRP A 64 -2.26 -3.28 -6.34
CA TRP A 64 -3.13 -2.15 -6.04
C TRP A 64 -2.29 -0.89 -5.81
N LEU A 65 -1.25 -1.01 -4.97
CA LEU A 65 -0.26 0.03 -4.75
C LEU A 65 0.43 0.46 -6.06
N SER A 66 0.74 -0.50 -6.94
CA SER A 66 1.31 -0.22 -8.26
C SER A 66 0.39 0.63 -9.13
N ARG A 67 -0.91 0.43 -9.02
CA ARG A 67 -1.91 1.23 -9.74
C ARG A 67 -2.05 2.64 -9.18
N VAL A 68 -2.09 2.80 -7.85
CA VAL A 68 -2.11 4.09 -7.16
C VAL A 68 -0.85 4.91 -7.50
N ALA A 69 0.33 4.27 -7.43
CA ALA A 69 1.61 4.90 -7.74
C ALA A 69 1.66 5.44 -9.17
N ARG A 70 1.18 4.65 -10.15
CA ARG A 70 1.09 5.08 -11.55
C ARG A 70 0.19 6.30 -11.73
N LEU A 71 -0.96 6.37 -11.04
CA LEU A 71 -1.88 7.51 -11.10
C LEU A 71 -1.33 8.78 -10.43
N LEU A 72 -0.41 8.59 -9.49
CA LEU A 72 0.32 9.66 -8.81
C LEU A 72 1.64 10.03 -9.53
N GLY A 73 2.00 9.33 -10.61
CA GLY A 73 3.25 9.52 -11.33
C GLY A 73 4.50 9.24 -10.47
N THR A 74 4.39 8.29 -9.53
CA THR A 74 5.47 7.94 -8.59
C THR A 74 5.75 6.43 -8.60
N ASN A 75 6.84 6.04 -7.94
CA ASN A 75 7.14 4.63 -7.68
C ASN A 75 6.38 4.11 -6.44
N PRO A 76 5.85 2.86 -6.45
CA PRO A 76 5.19 2.22 -5.31
C PRO A 76 6.02 2.23 -4.02
N VAL A 77 7.33 2.03 -4.14
CA VAL A 77 8.26 2.01 -3.00
C VAL A 77 8.35 3.39 -2.34
N VAL A 78 8.14 4.47 -3.10
CA VAL A 78 8.17 5.84 -2.58
C VAL A 78 6.94 6.15 -1.75
N LEU A 79 5.78 5.55 -2.07
CA LEU A 79 4.56 5.70 -1.27
C LEU A 79 4.73 5.06 0.12
N LEU A 80 5.39 3.90 0.17
CA LEU A 80 5.70 3.19 1.43
C LEU A 80 6.80 3.88 2.23
N LYS A 81 7.92 4.25 1.59
CA LYS A 81 9.09 4.83 2.30
C LYS A 81 8.87 6.25 2.81
N ARG A 82 7.95 7.02 2.24
CA ARG A 82 7.66 8.41 2.66
C ARG A 82 6.44 8.55 3.57
N ALA A 83 5.94 7.44 4.12
CA ALA A 83 4.81 7.41 5.06
C ALA A 83 3.51 8.02 4.48
N HIS A 84 3.28 7.84 3.17
CA HIS A 84 2.02 8.25 2.54
C HIS A 84 0.97 7.13 2.54
N LEU A 85 1.43 5.88 2.56
CA LEU A 85 0.64 4.67 2.81
C LEU A 85 1.55 3.70 3.58
N ASP A 86 1.08 3.11 4.67
CA ASP A 86 1.79 2.04 5.38
C ASP A 86 1.24 0.64 5.05
N GLU A 87 1.84 -0.41 5.64
CA GLU A 87 1.41 -1.79 5.40
C GLU A 87 -0.01 -2.09 5.91
N HIS A 88 -0.51 -1.34 6.90
CA HIS A 88 -1.89 -1.46 7.38
C HIS A 88 -2.84 -0.74 6.42
N ASP A 89 -2.48 0.44 5.92
CA ASP A 89 -3.22 1.16 4.87
C ASP A 89 -3.37 0.31 3.62
N LEU A 90 -2.35 -0.48 3.27
CA LEU A 90 -2.41 -1.42 2.14
C LEU A 90 -3.49 -2.49 2.33
N VAL A 91 -3.64 -3.03 3.53
CA VAL A 91 -4.65 -4.07 3.81
C VAL A 91 -6.05 -3.47 3.86
N GLU A 92 -6.19 -2.27 4.43
CA GLU A 92 -7.48 -1.59 4.55
C GLU A 92 -7.97 -1.00 3.21
N LEU A 93 -7.05 -0.52 2.37
CA LEU A 93 -7.37 0.17 1.12
C LEU A 93 -7.26 -0.71 -0.13
N ALA A 94 -6.69 -1.93 -0.07
CA ALA A 94 -6.55 -2.83 -1.24
C ALA A 94 -7.87 -3.21 -1.94
N GLY A 95 -9.02 -2.97 -1.31
CA GLY A 95 -10.35 -3.12 -1.92
C GLY A 95 -11.00 -1.83 -2.42
N THR A 96 -10.33 -0.68 -2.26
CA THR A 96 -10.84 0.65 -2.62
C THR A 96 -10.38 1.06 -4.01
N ASP A 97 -11.18 1.87 -4.72
CA ASP A 97 -10.81 2.39 -6.03
C ASP A 97 -9.48 3.17 -5.98
N ALA A 98 -8.51 2.73 -6.78
CA ALA A 98 -7.17 3.30 -6.81
C ALA A 98 -7.12 4.76 -7.30
N ALA A 99 -8.06 5.19 -8.14
CA ALA A 99 -8.16 6.57 -8.59
C ALA A 99 -8.70 7.48 -7.48
N LEU A 100 -9.72 7.02 -6.75
CA LEU A 100 -10.22 7.75 -5.58
C LEU A 100 -9.13 7.96 -4.53
N VAL A 101 -8.34 6.92 -4.25
CA VAL A 101 -7.21 7.02 -3.30
C VAL A 101 -6.09 7.91 -3.83
N ALA A 102 -5.78 7.84 -5.13
CA ALA A 102 -4.81 8.76 -5.74
C ALA A 102 -5.28 10.23 -5.65
N ASP A 103 -6.57 10.51 -5.83
CA ASP A 103 -7.12 11.85 -5.70
C ASP A 103 -7.08 12.36 -4.24
N MET A 104 -7.38 11.49 -3.27
CA MET A 104 -7.22 11.80 -1.84
C MET A 104 -5.77 12.13 -1.48
N ILE A 105 -4.83 11.33 -1.97
CA ILE A 105 -3.40 11.58 -1.74
C ILE A 105 -2.99 12.91 -2.40
N ARG A 106 -3.47 13.18 -3.63
CA ARG A 106 -3.15 14.43 -4.35
C ARG A 106 -3.66 15.67 -3.63
N ALA A 107 -4.79 15.57 -2.93
CA ALA A 107 -5.37 16.64 -2.12
C ALA A 107 -4.66 16.83 -0.76
N SER A 108 -3.81 15.89 -0.35
CA SER A 108 -3.13 15.98 0.95
C SER A 108 -2.03 17.05 0.93
N PRO A 109 -1.98 17.94 1.95
CA PRO A 109 -0.89 18.91 2.11
C PRO A 109 0.50 18.27 2.17
N ALA A 110 0.60 17.02 2.66
CA ALA A 110 1.85 16.28 2.69
C ALA A 110 2.34 15.90 1.28
N TRP A 111 1.41 15.69 0.35
CA TRP A 111 1.71 15.40 -1.05
C TRP A 111 2.03 16.68 -1.84
N ILE A 112 1.26 17.75 -1.60
CA ILE A 112 1.45 19.05 -2.25
C ILE A 112 2.81 19.67 -1.88
N ASN A 113 3.21 19.56 -0.61
CA ASN A 113 4.49 20.08 -0.11
C ASN A 113 5.66 19.09 -0.28
N ARG A 114 5.45 18.00 -1.03
CA ARG A 114 6.51 17.03 -1.31
C ARG A 114 7.63 17.74 -2.09
N PRO A 115 8.92 17.61 -1.68
CA PRO A 115 10.01 18.10 -2.50
C PRO A 115 9.99 17.31 -3.82
N GLN A 116 9.52 17.98 -4.88
CA GLN A 116 9.54 17.47 -6.24
C GLN A 116 10.98 17.41 -6.72
N ARG A 117 11.69 16.34 -6.38
CA ARG A 117 12.86 15.98 -7.16
C ARG A 117 12.32 15.43 -8.47
N ILE A 118 12.42 16.24 -9.52
CA ILE A 118 12.14 15.89 -10.90
C ILE A 118 12.91 14.59 -11.19
N GLU A 119 12.21 13.47 -11.24
CA GLU A 119 12.75 12.24 -11.82
C GLU A 119 12.70 12.45 -13.32
N GLN A 120 13.83 12.90 -13.88
CA GLN A 120 14.06 12.88 -15.32
C GLN A 120 13.86 11.43 -15.81
N PRO A 121 13.31 11.24 -17.03
CA PRO A 121 13.19 9.90 -17.61
C PRO A 121 14.60 9.38 -17.91
N ALA A 122 15.16 8.61 -16.98
CA ALA A 122 16.42 7.90 -17.22
C ALA A 122 16.10 6.62 -17.99
N GLU A 123 16.58 6.65 -19.22
CA GLU A 123 16.71 5.60 -20.20
C GLU A 123 17.03 4.21 -19.62
N VAL A 124 16.53 3.23 -20.36
CA VAL A 124 16.76 1.80 -20.23
C VAL A 124 18.25 1.50 -20.05
N HIS A 125 18.67 1.24 -18.82
CA HIS A 125 19.91 0.54 -18.55
C HIS A 125 19.61 -0.80 -17.88
N VAL A 126 19.67 -1.83 -18.73
CA VAL A 126 19.94 -3.21 -18.34
C VAL A 126 21.31 -3.22 -17.65
N ALA A 127 21.34 -3.27 -16.32
CA ALA A 127 22.49 -3.74 -15.56
C ALA A 127 22.10 -4.02 -14.10
N GLU A 128 22.30 -5.29 -13.74
CA GLU A 128 22.48 -5.84 -12.39
C GLU A 128 21.43 -5.58 -11.32
N GLN A 129 20.60 -6.61 -11.13
CA GLN A 129 20.23 -7.13 -9.82
C GLN A 129 21.44 -7.15 -8.88
N LEU A 130 21.69 -6.06 -8.17
CA LEU A 130 22.26 -6.16 -6.84
C LEU A 130 21.07 -6.15 -5.89
N GLU A 131 20.70 -7.34 -5.42
CA GLU A 131 19.89 -7.51 -4.23
C GLU A 131 20.56 -6.75 -3.08
N GLN A 132 20.25 -5.47 -2.92
CA GLN A 132 20.33 -4.83 -1.63
C GLN A 132 19.15 -5.36 -0.83
N GLN A 133 19.35 -6.58 -0.31
CA GLN A 133 18.58 -7.16 0.75
C GLN A 133 18.44 -6.07 1.81
N HIS A 134 17.25 -5.48 1.94
CA HIS A 134 16.89 -4.78 3.15
C HIS A 134 16.81 -5.87 4.22
N THR A 135 17.95 -6.22 4.82
CA THR A 135 17.98 -6.95 6.07
C THR A 135 17.25 -6.07 7.08
N VAL A 136 16.02 -6.47 7.40
CA VAL A 136 15.32 -5.95 8.56
C VAL A 136 16.21 -6.27 9.76
N GLN A 137 17.02 -5.30 10.21
CA GLN A 137 17.82 -5.41 11.42
C GLN A 137 16.84 -5.49 12.59
N THR A 138 16.56 -6.73 12.95
CA THR A 138 15.66 -7.07 14.05
C THR A 138 16.51 -7.18 15.31
N ALA A 139 15.98 -6.84 16.50
CA ALA A 139 16.72 -6.94 17.76
C ALA A 139 17.40 -8.32 18.00
N THR A 140 16.97 -9.34 17.28
CA THR A 140 17.55 -10.69 17.22
C THR A 140 18.99 -10.73 16.70
N THR A 141 19.40 -9.83 15.78
CA THR A 141 20.78 -9.72 15.27
C THR A 141 21.63 -8.69 16.01
N ALA A 142 21.06 -7.98 16.98
CA ALA A 142 21.76 -6.94 17.72
C ALA A 142 22.80 -7.52 18.69
N SER A 143 23.91 -6.79 18.85
CA SER A 143 24.97 -7.11 19.80
C SER A 143 24.40 -7.31 21.22
N ARG A 144 25.01 -8.21 21.99
CA ARG A 144 24.58 -8.47 23.37
C ARG A 144 24.63 -7.18 24.21
N ALA A 145 25.64 -6.34 24.00
CA ALA A 145 25.77 -5.05 24.67
C ALA A 145 24.59 -4.12 24.37
N TRP A 146 24.14 -4.06 23.11
CA TRP A 146 22.99 -3.26 22.71
C TRP A 146 21.70 -3.76 23.36
N ARG A 147 21.44 -5.07 23.32
CA ARG A 147 20.25 -5.66 23.97
C ARG A 147 20.22 -5.41 25.48
N GLU A 148 21.36 -5.49 26.15
CA GLU A 148 21.45 -5.19 27.58
C GLU A 148 21.21 -3.70 27.89
N ALA A 149 21.67 -2.80 27.03
CA ALA A 149 21.40 -1.36 27.16
C ALA A 149 19.93 -1.03 26.90
N ASP A 150 19.34 -1.60 25.85
CA ASP A 150 17.93 -1.45 25.46
C ASP A 150 16.99 -1.89 26.60
N VAL A 151 17.14 -3.13 27.08
CA VAL A 151 16.32 -3.68 28.16
C VAL A 151 16.41 -2.82 29.44
N ARG A 152 17.61 -2.35 29.81
CA ARG A 152 17.79 -1.50 31.00
C ARG A 152 17.11 -0.14 30.84
N TYR A 153 17.24 0.47 29.66
CA TYR A 153 16.63 1.76 29.37
C TYR A 153 15.09 1.66 29.32
N ILE A 154 14.55 0.69 28.58
CA ILE A 154 13.10 0.46 28.46
C ILE A 154 12.49 0.09 29.81
N ASN A 155 13.07 -0.85 30.56
CA ASN A 155 12.54 -1.24 31.87
C ASN A 155 12.50 -0.05 32.84
N HIS A 156 13.54 0.80 32.81
CA HIS A 156 13.57 2.01 33.62
C HIS A 156 12.48 3.01 33.20
N LEU A 157 12.33 3.25 31.89
CA LEU A 157 11.32 4.17 31.37
C LEU A 157 9.89 3.73 31.74
N MET A 158 9.61 2.43 31.68
CA MET A 158 8.30 1.86 32.03
C MET A 158 8.02 1.89 33.54
N SER A 159 9.07 1.85 34.37
CA SER A 159 8.93 1.77 35.84
C SER A 159 9.07 3.12 36.55
N CYS A 160 9.75 4.09 35.95
CA CYS A 160 10.10 5.35 36.59
C CYS A 160 9.07 6.46 36.30
N ARG A 161 8.33 6.88 37.32
CA ARG A 161 7.34 7.97 37.21
C ARG A 161 7.96 9.36 36.96
N ALA A 162 9.24 9.54 37.27
CA ALA A 162 9.95 10.79 37.01
C ALA A 162 10.35 10.93 35.53
N CYS A 163 10.47 9.81 34.81
CA CYS A 163 10.75 9.79 33.37
C CYS A 163 9.45 9.93 32.57
N HIS A 164 9.53 10.64 31.44
CA HIS A 164 8.45 10.83 30.48
C HIS A 164 9.08 11.08 29.10
N ALA A 165 9.36 9.99 28.39
CA ALA A 165 10.01 10.02 27.07
C ALA A 165 9.28 10.87 26.02
N PRO A 166 7.92 10.90 25.94
CA PRO A 166 7.24 11.72 24.94
C PRO A 166 7.53 13.22 25.06
N THR A 167 7.85 13.70 26.26
CA THR A 167 8.22 15.11 26.49
C THR A 167 9.71 15.30 26.76
N GLY A 168 10.52 14.26 26.54
CA GLY A 168 11.97 14.30 26.77
C GLY A 168 12.38 14.52 28.23
N ARG A 169 11.49 14.25 29.20
CA ARG A 169 11.81 14.41 30.62
C ARG A 169 12.44 13.12 31.15
N TYR A 170 13.63 13.19 31.72
CA TYR A 170 14.31 12.03 32.32
C TYR A 170 14.82 12.37 33.72
N CYS A 171 14.79 11.40 34.63
CA CYS A 171 15.58 11.51 35.85
C CYS A 171 17.07 11.28 35.53
N ALA A 172 17.97 11.60 36.46
CA ALA A 172 19.42 11.46 36.25
C ALA A 172 19.83 10.04 35.81
N LEU A 173 19.22 9.00 36.40
CA LEU A 173 19.45 7.61 35.99
C LEU A 173 18.88 7.32 34.60
N GLY A 174 17.71 7.85 34.28
CA GLY A 174 17.08 7.68 32.97
C GLY A 174 17.88 8.34 31.84
N ASP A 175 18.43 9.53 32.09
CA ASP A 175 19.27 10.22 31.11
C ASP A 175 20.59 9.47 30.86
N TYR A 176 21.23 8.98 31.92
CA TYR A 176 22.41 8.12 31.80
C TYR A 176 22.13 6.83 31.00
N LEU A 177 21.00 6.17 31.26
CA LEU A 177 20.60 4.96 30.52
C LEU A 177 20.29 5.26 29.05
N ARG A 178 19.68 6.41 28.77
CA ARG A 178 19.41 6.88 27.41
C ARG A 178 20.69 7.16 26.64
N GLN A 179 21.66 7.86 27.25
CA GLN A 179 22.97 8.10 26.65
C GLN A 179 23.66 6.78 26.33
N ARG A 180 23.73 5.87 27.30
CA ARG A 180 24.32 4.54 27.11
C ARG A 180 23.64 3.72 26.01
N TYR A 181 22.32 3.79 25.90
CA TYR A 181 21.58 3.16 24.82
C TYR A 181 21.95 3.75 23.45
N ASN A 182 22.01 5.07 23.33
CA ASN A 182 22.36 5.76 22.08
C ASN A 182 23.83 5.54 21.66
N ASP A 183 24.73 5.45 22.63
CA ASP A 183 26.17 5.29 22.41
C ASP A 183 26.56 3.82 22.15
N THR A 184 25.65 2.88 22.40
CA THR A 184 25.89 1.46 22.10
C THR A 184 25.47 1.18 20.66
N PRO A 185 26.38 0.76 19.76
CA PRO A 185 26.00 0.40 18.40
C PRO A 185 25.25 -0.94 18.37
N MET A 186 24.24 -1.02 17.49
CA MET A 186 23.42 -2.23 17.33
C MET A 186 24.24 -3.40 16.76
N GLU A 187 25.26 -3.10 15.95
CA GLU A 187 26.22 -4.07 15.43
C GLU A 187 27.58 -3.90 16.13
N MET A 188 28.29 -5.02 16.31
CA MET A 188 29.68 -4.99 16.70
C MET A 188 30.47 -4.91 15.39
N ASN A 189 30.95 -3.72 15.03
CA ASN A 189 31.98 -3.65 13.99
C ASN A 189 33.21 -4.32 14.59
N GLU A 190 33.58 -5.49 14.08
CA GLU A 190 34.89 -6.12 14.36
C GLU A 190 36.04 -5.23 13.93
#